data_AF-A0A958TMZ9-F1
#
_entry.id   AF-A0A958TMZ9-F1
#
_cell.length_a   1.000
_cell.length_b   1.000
_cell.length_c   1.000
_cell.angle_alpha   90.00
_cell.angle_beta   90.00
_cell.angle_gamma   90.00
#
_symmetry.space_group_name_H-M   'P 1'
#
loop_
_entity.id
_entity.type
_entity.pdbx_description
1 polymer ?
#
loop_
_entity_poly.entity_id
_entity_poly.type
_entity_poly.pdbx_seq_one_letter_code
_entity_poly.pdbx_strand_id
1 'polypeptide(L)'
;LFVNVEVIDNDVVTTEFYLDNPNGVDPALYGRIQNHYGNLHLCRRFKENADTVITALENTIITYIGKLPLDDIVDLVIENCRRDMEYFGYNYWKSILEIALVNNDDFIEMIENG
;
A
#
# COMPACT_ATOMS: atom_id res chain seq x y z
N LEU A 1 -7.90 7.74 -0.55
CA LEU A 1 -6.88 7.32 0.43
C LEU A 1 -5.64 7.03 -0.37
N PHE A 2 -4.51 7.56 0.06
CA PHE A 2 -3.23 7.45 -0.61
C PHE A 2 -2.17 7.13 0.43
N VAL A 3 -1.02 6.65 -0.05
CA VAL A 3 0.14 6.34 0.78
C VAL A 3 1.40 6.75 0.03
N ASN A 4 2.31 7.39 0.73
CA ASN A 4 3.68 7.55 0.27
C ASN A 4 4.54 6.45 0.89
N VAL A 5 5.42 5.88 0.09
CA VAL A 5 6.39 4.85 0.48
C VAL A 5 7.78 5.41 0.24
N GLU A 6 8.64 5.31 1.24
CA GLU A 6 10.06 5.67 1.13
C GLU A 6 10.89 4.54 1.74
N VAL A 7 11.96 4.14 1.05
CA VAL A 7 12.95 3.18 1.56
C VAL A 7 14.19 3.96 2.00
N ILE A 8 14.52 3.88 3.28
CA ILE A 8 15.64 4.60 3.90
C ILE A 8 16.79 3.61 4.10
N ASP A 9 18.00 4.01 3.71
CA ASP A 9 19.24 3.24 3.85
C ASP A 9 19.16 1.80 3.27
N ASN A 10 18.29 1.57 2.28
CA ASN A 10 18.03 0.29 1.62
C ASN A 10 17.54 -0.84 2.56
N ASP A 11 16.94 -0.51 3.70
CA ASP A 11 16.48 -1.54 4.67
C ASP A 11 15.22 -1.11 5.43
N VAL A 12 14.96 0.20 5.56
CA VAL A 12 13.84 0.70 6.36
C VAL A 12 12.74 1.26 5.47
N VAL A 13 11.64 0.52 5.36
CA VAL A 13 10.43 0.98 4.66
C VAL A 13 9.61 1.89 5.59
N THR A 14 9.33 3.10 5.15
CA THR A 14 8.42 4.02 5.85
C THR A 14 7.18 4.31 5.04
N THR A 15 6.06 4.49 5.73
CA THR A 15 4.75 4.73 5.10
C THR A 15 4.07 5.95 5.70
N GLU A 16 3.46 6.77 4.85
CA GLU A 16 2.64 7.91 5.28
C GLU A 16 1.30 7.91 4.55
N PHE A 17 0.24 7.60 5.28
CA PHE A 17 -1.12 7.54 4.74
C PHE A 17 -1.81 8.90 4.83
N TYR A 18 -2.47 9.30 3.75
CA TYR A 18 -3.18 10.58 3.71
C TYR A 18 -4.47 10.52 2.89
N LEU A 19 -5.34 11.49 3.15
CA LEU A 19 -6.50 11.75 2.34
C LEU A 19 -6.21 12.92 1.40
N ASP A 20 -6.56 12.73 0.14
CA ASP A 20 -6.55 13.78 -0.87
C ASP A 20 -7.83 13.67 -1.72
N ASN A 21 -8.12 14.73 -2.47
CA ASN A 21 -9.31 14.86 -3.29
C ASN A 21 -8.99 15.26 -4.75
N PRO A 22 -8.14 14.50 -5.48
CA PRO A 22 -7.75 14.86 -6.84
C PRO A 22 -8.92 14.88 -7.83
N ASN A 23 -9.99 14.12 -7.53
CA ASN A 23 -11.17 14.01 -8.38
C ASN A 23 -12.28 15.03 -8.05
N GLY A 24 -12.04 15.94 -7.10
CA GLY A 24 -13.00 17.01 -6.79
C GLY A 24 -14.33 16.50 -6.21
N VAL A 25 -14.29 15.52 -5.31
CA VAL A 25 -15.44 15.11 -4.48
C VAL A 25 -16.06 16.34 -3.82
N ASP A 26 -17.39 16.38 -3.75
CA ASP A 26 -18.16 17.44 -3.10
C ASP A 26 -17.54 17.84 -1.73
N PRO A 27 -17.31 19.14 -1.47
CA PRO A 27 -16.62 19.59 -0.26
C PRO A 27 -17.30 19.15 1.04
N ALA A 28 -18.63 19.08 1.09
CA ALA A 28 -19.34 18.66 2.29
C ALA A 28 -19.17 17.16 2.53
N LEU A 29 -19.21 16.35 1.47
CA LEU A 29 -18.91 14.92 1.54
C LEU A 29 -17.45 14.68 1.92
N TYR A 30 -16.50 15.37 1.28
CA TYR A 30 -15.08 15.24 1.61
C TYR A 30 -14.79 15.63 3.06
N GLY A 31 -15.39 16.70 3.56
CA GLY A 31 -15.29 17.09 4.97
C GLY A 31 -15.80 16.00 5.93
N ARG A 32 -16.87 15.27 5.58
CA ARG A 32 -17.34 14.13 6.37
C ARG A 32 -16.34 12.97 6.36
N ILE A 33 -15.72 12.68 5.21
CA ILE A 33 -14.69 11.65 5.08
C ILE A 33 -13.47 12.01 5.94
N GLN A 34 -12.99 13.25 5.86
CA GLN A 34 -11.87 13.74 6.66
C GLN A 34 -12.18 13.64 8.16
N ASN A 35 -13.35 14.08 8.60
CA ASN A 35 -13.76 13.97 10.00
C ASN A 35 -13.84 12.51 10.45
N HIS A 36 -14.38 11.61 9.63
CA HIS A 36 -14.45 10.19 9.95
C HIS A 36 -13.06 9.57 10.13
N TYR A 37 -12.14 9.82 9.18
CA TYR A 37 -10.76 9.35 9.26
C TYR A 37 -10.01 9.95 10.46
N GLY A 38 -10.21 11.24 10.72
CA GLY A 38 -9.60 11.96 11.83
C GLY A 38 -10.06 11.42 13.19
N ASN A 39 -11.37 11.29 13.39
CA ASN A 39 -11.95 10.81 14.65
C ASN A 39 -11.55 9.38 15.01
N LEU A 40 -11.31 8.54 14.00
CA LEU A 40 -10.86 7.16 14.18
C LEU A 40 -9.34 6.98 14.08
N HIS A 41 -8.61 8.08 13.85
CA HIS A 41 -7.17 8.09 13.62
C HIS A 41 -6.71 7.05 12.59
N LEU A 42 -7.47 6.89 11.49
CA LEU A 42 -7.29 5.77 10.56
C LEU A 42 -5.91 5.75 9.91
N CYS A 43 -5.43 6.87 9.36
CA CYS A 43 -4.11 6.93 8.73
C CYS A 43 -2.99 6.52 9.69
N ARG A 44 -3.06 7.00 10.94
CA ARG A 44 -2.10 6.63 11.99
C ARG A 44 -2.14 5.13 12.28
N ARG A 45 -3.34 4.56 12.43
CA ARG A 45 -3.51 3.12 12.67
C ARG A 45 -3.00 2.29 11.49
N PHE A 46 -3.21 2.73 10.26
CA PHE A 46 -2.69 2.04 9.08
C PHE A 46 -1.16 2.04 9.10
N LYS A 47 -0.52 3.18 9.37
CA LYS A 47 0.93 3.28 9.57
C LYS A 47 1.44 2.35 10.67
N GLU A 48 0.80 2.36 11.84
CA GLU A 48 1.15 1.48 12.97
C GLU A 48 0.98 -0.02 12.68
N ASN A 49 0.28 -0.39 11.61
CA ASN A 49 0.07 -1.79 11.20
C ASN A 49 0.71 -2.10 9.84
N ALA A 50 1.46 -1.17 9.25
CA ALA A 50 2.04 -1.30 7.91
C ALA A 50 3.06 -2.44 7.86
N ASP A 51 3.91 -2.58 8.89
CA ASP A 51 4.97 -3.60 8.97
C ASP A 51 4.41 -5.01 8.78
N THR A 52 3.22 -5.30 9.32
CA THR A 52 2.59 -6.63 9.15
C THR A 52 2.21 -6.91 7.70
N VAL A 53 1.80 -5.88 6.96
CA VAL A 53 1.46 -5.99 5.53
C VAL A 53 2.73 -6.09 4.70
N ILE A 54 3.71 -5.23 4.99
CA ILE A 54 5.03 -5.22 4.32
C ILE A 54 5.67 -6.59 4.45
N THR A 55 5.87 -7.11 5.67
CA THR A 55 6.49 -8.43 5.88
C THR A 55 5.72 -9.56 5.21
N ALA A 56 4.38 -9.52 5.19
CA ALA A 56 3.59 -10.54 4.50
C ALA A 56 3.79 -10.50 2.97
N LEU A 57 3.86 -9.29 2.41
CA LEU A 57 4.13 -9.07 0.99
C LEU A 57 5.55 -9.51 0.61
N GLU A 58 6.57 -9.13 1.39
CA GLU A 58 7.97 -9.53 1.18
C GLU A 58 8.09 -11.06 1.11
N ASN A 59 7.54 -11.76 2.10
CA ASN A 59 7.53 -13.23 2.11
C ASN A 59 6.83 -13.83 0.89
N THR A 60 5.76 -13.17 0.40
CA THR A 60 5.05 -13.59 -0.80
C THR A 60 5.96 -13.43 -2.02
N ILE A 61 6.57 -12.27 -2.23
CA ILE A 61 7.45 -12.00 -3.37
C ILE A 61 8.66 -12.93 -3.35
N ILE A 62 9.36 -13.04 -2.21
CA ILE A 62 10.52 -13.92 -2.03
C ILE A 62 10.18 -15.39 -2.36
N THR A 63 8.97 -15.84 -2.03
CA THR A 63 8.52 -17.20 -2.35
C THR A 63 8.44 -17.47 -3.86
N TYR A 64 8.17 -16.45 -4.67
CA TYR A 64 8.05 -16.56 -6.13
C TYR A 64 9.32 -16.15 -6.88
N ILE A 65 10.25 -15.41 -6.24
CA ILE A 65 11.55 -15.08 -6.82
C ILE A 65 12.26 -16.37 -7.27
N GLY A 66 12.78 -16.34 -8.51
CA GLY A 66 13.42 -17.49 -9.16
C GLY A 66 12.46 -18.52 -9.77
N LYS A 67 11.14 -18.39 -9.56
CA LYS A 67 10.10 -19.22 -10.19
C LYS A 67 9.33 -18.48 -11.26
N LEU A 68 9.13 -17.17 -11.07
CA LEU A 68 8.46 -16.28 -12.00
C LEU A 68 9.32 -15.04 -12.27
N PRO A 69 9.21 -14.42 -13.44
CA PRO A 69 9.69 -13.06 -13.67
C PRO A 69 9.10 -12.11 -12.63
N LEU A 70 9.89 -11.12 -12.19
CA LEU A 70 9.46 -10.16 -11.19
C LEU A 70 8.20 -9.39 -11.64
N ASP A 71 8.15 -8.96 -12.90
CA ASP A 71 6.98 -8.28 -13.47
C ASP A 71 5.70 -9.12 -13.32
N ASP A 72 5.78 -10.44 -13.54
CA ASP A 72 4.63 -11.35 -13.38
C ASP A 72 4.20 -11.46 -11.90
N ILE A 73 5.15 -11.37 -10.95
CA ILE A 73 4.85 -11.36 -9.51
C ILE A 73 4.14 -10.06 -9.12
N VAL A 74 4.65 -8.92 -9.61
CA VAL A 74 4.06 -7.59 -9.39
C VAL A 74 2.63 -7.56 -9.93
N ASP A 75 2.42 -8.03 -11.16
CA ASP A 75 1.09 -8.12 -11.77
C ASP A 75 0.13 -8.98 -10.94
N LEU A 76 0.59 -10.15 -10.48
CA LEU A 76 -0.21 -11.03 -9.63
C LEU A 76 -0.64 -10.35 -8.32
N VAL A 77 0.27 -9.61 -7.67
CA VAL A 77 -0.02 -8.84 -6.45
C VAL A 77 -1.06 -7.77 -6.74
N ILE A 78 -0.88 -7.00 -7.82
CA ILE A 78 -1.82 -5.94 -8.22
C ILE A 78 -3.21 -6.51 -8.53
N GLU A 79 -3.29 -7.65 -9.22
CA GLU A 79 -4.57 -8.31 -9.50
C GLU A 79 -5.29 -8.78 -8.23
N ASN A 80 -4.56 -9.36 -7.28
CA ASN A 80 -5.13 -9.75 -5.98
C ASN A 80 -5.64 -8.52 -5.22
N CYS A 81 -4.84 -7.44 -5.19
CA CYS A 81 -5.25 -6.17 -4.60
C CYS A 81 -6.53 -5.61 -5.23
N ARG A 82 -6.67 -5.69 -6.55
CA ARG A 82 -7.89 -5.24 -7.25
C ARG A 82 -9.12 -6.05 -6.82
N ARG A 83 -8.99 -7.39 -6.70
CA ARG A 83 -10.08 -8.27 -6.22
C ARG A 83 -10.44 -7.96 -4.76
N ASP A 84 -9.46 -7.71 -3.92
CA ASP A 84 -9.69 -7.31 -2.53
C ASP A 84 -10.39 -5.96 -2.44
N MET A 85 -10.00 -4.98 -3.26
CA MET A 85 -10.68 -3.68 -3.32
C MET A 85 -12.12 -3.78 -3.84
N GLU A 86 -12.43 -4.71 -4.74
CA GLU A 86 -13.82 -4.98 -5.16
C GLU A 86 -14.67 -5.49 -3.99
N TYR A 87 -14.08 -6.30 -3.11
CA TYR A 87 -14.80 -6.92 -1.98
C TYR A 87 -14.86 -6.03 -0.72
N PHE A 88 -13.75 -5.41 -0.35
CA PHE A 88 -13.60 -4.60 0.88
C PHE A 88 -13.77 -3.09 0.66
N GLY A 89 -13.81 -2.65 -0.60
CA GLY A 89 -13.93 -1.25 -1.01
C GLY A 89 -12.62 -0.65 -1.52
N TYR A 90 -12.72 0.30 -2.46
CA TYR A 90 -11.57 0.96 -3.10
C TYR A 90 -10.63 1.72 -2.15
N ASN A 91 -11.05 1.99 -0.92
CA ASN A 91 -10.22 2.59 0.11
C ASN A 91 -9.61 1.56 1.07
N TYR A 92 -9.59 0.28 0.68
CA TYR A 92 -8.98 -0.78 1.46
C TYR A 92 -7.46 -0.57 1.55
N TRP A 93 -7.02 -0.14 2.72
CA TRP A 93 -5.69 0.43 2.95
C TRP A 93 -4.55 -0.56 2.72
N LYS A 94 -4.76 -1.86 2.96
CA LYS A 94 -3.74 -2.89 2.75
C LYS A 94 -3.40 -3.03 1.27
N SER A 95 -4.40 -3.17 0.42
CA SER A 95 -4.19 -3.25 -1.02
C SER A 95 -3.64 -1.95 -1.60
N ILE A 96 -4.01 -0.78 -1.04
CA ILE A 96 -3.37 0.49 -1.43
C ILE A 96 -1.87 0.48 -1.09
N LEU A 97 -1.51 -0.02 0.09
CA LEU A 97 -0.12 -0.15 0.52
C LEU A 97 0.65 -1.15 -0.33
N GLU A 98 0.11 -2.35 -0.55
CA GLU A 98 0.76 -3.38 -1.38
C GLU A 98 1.00 -2.89 -2.81
N ILE A 99 0.01 -2.25 -3.43
CA ILE A 99 0.17 -1.62 -4.75
C ILE A 99 1.26 -0.54 -4.72
N ALA A 100 1.29 0.32 -3.70
CA ALA A 100 2.31 1.35 -3.61
C ALA A 100 3.73 0.79 -3.42
N LEU A 101 3.87 -0.30 -2.67
CA LEU A 101 5.15 -0.99 -2.45
C LEU A 101 5.66 -1.63 -3.75
N VAL A 102 4.83 -2.41 -4.45
CA VAL A 102 5.28 -3.11 -5.67
C VAL A 102 5.52 -2.18 -6.87
N ASN A 103 5.01 -0.94 -6.81
CA ASN A 103 5.31 0.11 -7.79
C ASN A 103 6.41 1.07 -7.32
N ASN A 104 7.10 0.78 -6.21
CA ASN A 104 8.22 1.56 -5.71
C ASN A 104 9.54 0.84 -6.07
N ASP A 105 10.34 1.44 -6.94
CA ASP A 105 11.59 0.84 -7.44
C ASP A 105 12.58 0.53 -6.31
N ASP A 106 12.71 1.43 -5.31
CA ASP A 106 13.63 1.23 -4.18
C ASP A 106 13.22 0.01 -3.33
N PHE A 107 11.92 -0.22 -3.15
CA PHE A 107 11.39 -1.38 -2.44
C PHE A 107 11.65 -2.68 -3.21
N ILE A 108 11.45 -2.66 -4.52
CA ILE A 108 11.76 -3.80 -5.38
C ILE A 108 13.26 -4.12 -5.34
N GLU A 109 14.12 -3.11 -5.47
CA GLU A 109 15.58 -3.27 -5.40
C GLU A 109 16.03 -3.80 -4.02
N MET A 110 15.39 -3.34 -2.93
CA MET A 110 15.64 -3.86 -1.58
C MET A 110 15.38 -5.37 -1.50
N ILE A 111 14.29 -5.86 -2.13
CA ILE A 111 13.91 -7.28 -2.09
C ILE A 111 14.79 -8.15 -3.00
N GLU A 112 15.25 -7.64 -4.14
CA GLU A 112 16.15 -8.39 -5.03
C GLU A 112 17.57 -8.55 -4.45
N ASN A 113 18.00 -7.61 -3.60
CA ASN A 113 19.36 -7.57 -3.04
C ASN A 113 19.49 -8.12 -1.61
N GLY A 114 18.37 -8.41 -0.93
CA GLY A 114 18.33 -9.00 0.43
C GLY A 114 18.37 -10.52 0.44
#